data_AF-A0A538IWF6-F1
#
_entry.id   AF-A0A538IWF6-F1
#
_cell.length_a   1.000
_cell.length_b   1.000
_cell.length_c   1.000
_cell.angle_alpha   90.00
_cell.angle_beta   90.00
_cell.angle_gamma   90.00
#
_symmetry.space_group_name_H-M   'P 1'
#
loop_
_entity.id
_entity.type
_entity.pdbx_description
1 polymer ?
#
loop_
_entity_poly.entity_id
_entity_poly.type
_entity_poly.pdbx_seq_one_letter_code
_entity_poly.pdbx_strand_id
1 'polypeptide(L)'
;MGLRICLVTPFAWSQPHDVNEHVAGVAGELRALGHTVVVLASSNRARDLAAGRRALLDGLDADVVTVGPAVPISRRSRIGVPVGARANLALALALGRFDIVHGFEPGLPSLSYLALRDAQAMTVATFLNAERLGYPPGRAQRDRLLGRIDALVATSEETAEAAANRFPGHYRVVSEGIEPKLFRPGHKRDLIVLEWRPNERSLLRGVFRALEELPDWELLLLRTKPLAGRPTIPRALRDRVRVRTARDGAARAPLLAETSIFVPALAGLARVRLEASASGCAVASPPGVRDQPELAGAEVARLAEDPEFRARKAERARADAEGQSFADVARELDELYRSLSERRQAPPRSDDPLADRPWVLCDLHMHTSWSNDCAVDPADLIMHAVAIGLGAIAVTDHNVFGGALETMALAADHDLVVIPAEEVKTEGQGEVIGLFLREEIPRGLSFVDTVAAIKEQGGLVYLPHPFDRMHSIPDAATLQRHLPDIDIFEVYNARLLFDAYNDEALRFARKYNLTMGAGSDAHVLQGVGTGAVRMRAFEGPEEFLLSLRSAQVLRRPRSLLYLQSLKWMAQAKERVR
;
A
#
# COMPACT_ATOMS: atom_id res chain seq x y z
N MET A 1 14.66 -12.51 -12.00
CA MET A 1 15.36 -11.25 -11.66
C MET A 1 15.04 -10.90 -10.21
N GLY A 2 16.00 -10.38 -9.45
CA GLY A 2 15.79 -9.95 -8.06
C GLY A 2 15.07 -8.60 -8.01
N LEU A 3 14.02 -8.50 -7.21
CA LEU A 3 13.29 -7.24 -6.91
C LEU A 3 14.02 -6.41 -5.85
N ARG A 4 13.82 -5.08 -5.87
CA ARG A 4 14.24 -4.16 -4.80
C ARG A 4 13.05 -3.86 -3.89
N ILE A 5 13.11 -4.36 -2.65
CA ILE A 5 11.99 -4.41 -1.72
C ILE A 5 12.27 -3.51 -0.52
N CYS A 6 11.29 -2.68 -0.14
CA CYS A 6 11.29 -1.89 1.07
C CYS A 6 10.29 -2.47 2.08
N LEU A 7 10.76 -2.96 3.23
CA LEU A 7 9.90 -3.37 4.34
C LEU A 7 9.81 -2.22 5.35
N VAL A 8 8.61 -1.87 5.82
CA VAL A 8 8.40 -0.75 6.75
C VAL A 8 7.70 -1.22 8.02
N THR A 9 8.41 -1.14 9.14
CA THR A 9 7.85 -1.47 10.46
C THR A 9 7.44 -0.21 11.22
N PRO A 10 6.34 -0.25 11.98
CA PRO A 10 5.91 0.91 12.74
C PRO A 10 6.64 1.00 14.09
N PHE A 11 7.24 -0.10 14.57
CA PHE A 11 7.82 -0.17 15.91
C PHE A 11 9.31 0.21 15.92
N ALA A 12 9.78 0.66 17.09
CA ALA A 12 11.18 1.04 17.28
C ALA A 12 12.10 -0.17 17.08
N TRP A 13 13.02 -0.12 16.12
CA TRP A 13 13.97 -1.20 15.82
C TRP A 13 14.91 -1.51 17.00
N SER A 14 15.12 -0.53 17.87
CA SER A 14 15.96 -0.66 19.07
C SER A 14 15.32 -1.45 20.20
N GLN A 15 14.06 -1.87 20.07
CA GLN A 15 13.34 -2.63 21.07
C GLN A 15 12.82 -3.96 20.49
N PRO A 16 12.91 -5.06 21.26
CA PRO A 16 12.27 -6.32 20.87
C PRO A 16 10.77 -6.13 20.68
N HIS A 17 10.25 -6.62 19.55
CA HIS A 17 8.84 -6.54 19.19
C HIS A 17 8.49 -7.64 18.19
N ASP A 18 7.33 -8.27 18.33
CA ASP A 18 6.83 -9.38 17.50
C ASP A 18 6.88 -9.05 16.00
N VAL A 19 6.38 -7.88 15.62
CA VAL A 19 6.44 -7.40 14.22
C VAL A 19 7.86 -7.16 13.73
N ASN A 20 8.78 -6.67 14.57
CA ASN A 20 10.17 -6.48 14.14
C ASN A 20 10.88 -7.83 13.93
N GLU A 21 10.57 -8.83 14.76
CA GLU A 21 11.06 -10.21 14.57
C GLU A 21 10.55 -10.79 13.24
N HIS A 22 9.26 -10.61 12.93
CA HIS A 22 8.69 -11.01 11.64
C HIS A 22 9.41 -10.34 10.46
N VAL A 23 9.52 -9.01 10.50
CA VAL A 23 10.15 -8.22 9.43
C VAL A 23 11.61 -8.60 9.25
N ALA A 24 12.36 -8.82 10.34
CA ALA A 24 13.75 -9.22 10.27
C ALA A 24 13.93 -10.62 9.66
N GLY A 25 13.11 -11.59 10.09
CA GLY A 25 13.14 -12.95 9.55
C GLY A 25 12.81 -12.99 8.06
N VAL A 26 11.70 -12.37 7.67
CA VAL A 26 11.27 -12.27 6.26
C VAL A 26 12.31 -11.53 5.42
N ALA A 27 12.91 -10.44 5.93
CA ALA A 27 13.94 -9.71 5.20
C ALA A 27 15.18 -10.56 4.92
N GLY A 28 15.61 -11.39 5.88
CA GLY A 28 16.74 -12.30 5.71
C GLY A 28 16.48 -13.33 4.60
N GLU A 29 15.30 -13.94 4.62
CA GLU A 29 14.93 -14.99 3.67
C GLU A 29 14.65 -14.43 2.26
N LEU A 30 14.04 -13.26 2.13
CA LEU A 30 13.91 -12.57 0.84
C LEU A 30 15.29 -12.21 0.24
N ARG A 31 16.27 -11.82 1.05
CA ARG A 31 17.65 -11.64 0.56
C ARG A 31 18.26 -12.96 0.10
N ALA A 32 18.00 -14.07 0.81
CA ALA A 32 18.46 -15.40 0.42
C ALA A 32 17.84 -15.87 -0.92
N LEU A 33 16.62 -15.41 -1.25
CA LEU A 33 15.98 -15.60 -2.56
C LEU A 33 16.53 -14.68 -3.67
N GLY A 34 17.54 -13.85 -3.36
CA GLY A 34 18.22 -12.99 -4.34
C GLY A 34 17.63 -11.59 -4.52
N HIS A 35 16.76 -11.15 -3.60
CA HIS A 35 16.22 -9.78 -3.60
C HIS A 35 17.14 -8.79 -2.88
N THR A 36 17.08 -7.52 -3.28
CA THR A 36 17.67 -6.44 -2.50
C THR A 36 16.61 -5.93 -1.52
N VAL A 37 16.83 -6.06 -0.21
CA VAL A 37 15.84 -5.69 0.81
C VAL A 37 16.37 -4.61 1.74
N VAL A 38 15.60 -3.53 1.89
CA VAL A 38 15.87 -2.45 2.85
C VAL A 38 14.72 -2.37 3.85
N VAL A 39 15.03 -2.34 5.15
CA VAL A 39 14.03 -2.15 6.20
C VAL A 39 14.04 -0.69 6.66
N LEU A 40 12.91 0.01 6.51
CA LEU A 40 12.71 1.34 7.09
C LEU A 40 12.05 1.23 8.46
N ALA A 41 12.66 1.85 9.46
CA ALA A 41 12.19 1.79 10.84
C ALA A 41 12.44 3.09 11.60
N SER A 42 11.84 3.22 12.79
CA SER A 42 12.23 4.22 13.77
C SER A 42 13.18 3.61 14.80
N SER A 43 13.99 4.42 15.51
CA SER A 43 14.81 3.91 16.62
C SER A 43 15.11 4.98 17.67
N ASN A 44 15.24 4.57 18.93
CA ASN A 44 15.65 5.42 20.04
C ASN A 44 17.14 5.29 20.39
N ARG A 45 17.92 4.47 19.65
CA ARG A 45 19.37 4.36 19.85
C ARG A 45 20.10 5.36 18.96
N ALA A 46 20.96 6.19 19.56
CA ALA A 46 21.73 7.20 18.85
C ALA A 46 22.59 6.64 17.70
N ARG A 47 23.19 5.45 17.91
CA ARG A 47 23.99 4.76 16.89
C ARG A 47 23.16 4.39 15.66
N ASP A 48 21.93 3.92 15.86
CA ASP A 48 21.06 3.50 14.76
C ASP A 48 20.65 4.75 13.97
N LEU A 49 20.26 5.83 14.66
CA LEU A 49 19.91 7.11 14.05
C LEU A 49 21.06 7.72 13.23
N ALA A 50 22.30 7.60 13.71
CA ALA A 50 23.48 8.05 12.97
C ALA A 50 23.74 7.18 11.72
N ALA A 51 23.58 5.86 11.84
CA ALA A 51 23.69 4.94 10.70
C ALA A 51 22.62 5.21 9.63
N GLY A 52 21.36 5.44 10.05
CA GLY A 52 20.27 5.77 9.13
C GLY A 52 20.49 7.07 8.36
N ARG A 53 21.04 8.11 9.01
CA ARG A 53 21.41 9.36 8.32
C ARG A 53 22.50 9.15 7.26
N ARG A 54 23.51 8.33 7.55
CA ARG A 54 24.56 7.99 6.56
C ARG A 54 23.97 7.21 5.40
N ALA A 55 23.18 6.17 5.68
CA ALA A 55 22.53 5.39 4.63
C ALA A 55 21.63 6.24 3.71
N LEU A 56 20.96 7.27 4.22
CA LEU A 56 20.19 8.22 3.39
C LEU A 56 21.06 9.06 2.45
N LEU A 57 22.32 9.34 2.83
CA LEU A 57 23.28 10.05 1.98
C LEU A 57 23.91 9.11 0.94
N ASP A 58 24.11 7.84 1.32
CA ASP A 58 24.80 6.82 0.51
C ASP A 58 23.83 6.00 -0.36
N GLY A 59 22.65 6.52 -0.71
CA GLY A 59 21.71 5.86 -1.62
C GLY A 59 21.00 4.62 -1.05
N LEU A 60 20.88 4.53 0.28
CA LEU A 60 20.28 3.43 1.06
C LEU A 60 21.10 2.14 1.04
N ASP A 61 22.43 2.23 1.05
CA ASP A 61 23.32 1.09 1.20
C ASP A 61 23.37 0.58 2.66
N ALA A 62 22.24 0.05 3.14
CA ALA A 62 22.12 -0.60 4.44
C ALA A 62 20.90 -1.53 4.50
N ASP A 63 21.03 -2.61 5.26
CA ASP A 63 19.91 -3.54 5.51
C ASP A 63 18.75 -2.89 6.28
N VAL A 64 19.07 -1.97 7.19
CA VAL A 64 18.10 -1.24 8.01
C VAL A 64 18.45 0.25 8.00
N VAL A 65 17.50 1.07 7.59
CA VAL A 65 17.63 2.53 7.57
C VAL A 65 16.64 3.13 8.55
N THR A 66 17.17 3.70 9.64
CA THR A 66 16.33 4.40 10.60
C THR A 66 16.00 5.80 10.12
N VAL A 67 14.72 6.09 9.94
CA VAL A 67 14.27 7.38 9.40
C VAL A 67 14.04 8.43 10.48
N GLY A 68 14.02 8.05 11.77
CA GLY A 68 13.91 9.00 12.86
C GLY A 68 13.68 8.37 14.23
N PRO A 69 13.56 9.20 15.28
CA PRO A 69 13.25 8.73 16.63
C PRO A 69 11.88 8.06 16.68
N ALA A 70 11.75 7.04 17.53
CA ALA A 70 10.47 6.36 17.72
C ALA A 70 9.59 7.12 18.71
N VAL A 71 8.34 7.33 18.33
CA VAL A 71 7.29 7.84 19.22
C VAL A 71 6.38 6.69 19.66
N PRO A 72 5.77 6.73 20.86
CA PRO A 72 4.83 5.71 21.27
C PRO A 72 3.64 5.60 20.30
N ILE A 73 3.45 4.40 19.72
CA ILE A 73 2.36 4.12 18.79
C ILE A 73 1.33 3.24 19.50
N SER A 74 0.08 3.70 19.52
CA SER A 74 -1.06 2.93 20.02
C SER A 74 -2.34 3.37 19.33
N ARG A 75 -3.41 2.58 19.46
CA ARG A 75 -4.75 2.95 18.95
C ARG A 75 -5.26 4.29 19.50
N ARG A 76 -4.77 4.71 20.67
CA ARG A 76 -5.17 5.94 21.36
C ARG A 76 -4.19 7.10 21.12
N SER A 77 -3.07 6.84 20.44
CA SER A 77 -2.08 7.88 20.20
C SER A 77 -2.64 8.91 19.24
N ARG A 78 -2.65 10.18 19.68
CA ARG A 78 -2.91 11.34 18.82
C ARG A 78 -1.62 11.92 18.25
N ILE A 79 -0.48 11.40 18.67
CA ILE A 79 0.84 11.86 18.22
C ILE A 79 1.15 11.14 16.91
N GLY A 80 1.19 11.91 15.83
CA GLY A 80 1.61 11.40 14.52
C GLY A 80 3.12 11.19 14.44
N VAL A 81 3.56 10.72 13.28
CA VAL A 81 4.99 10.56 12.97
C VAL A 81 5.67 11.95 12.97
N PRO A 82 6.83 12.11 13.65
CA PRO A 82 7.58 13.36 13.65
C PRO A 82 7.89 13.87 12.23
N VAL A 83 7.85 15.20 12.03
CA VAL A 83 8.07 15.83 10.70
C VAL A 83 9.39 15.41 10.07
N GLY A 84 10.49 15.40 10.85
CA GLY A 84 11.79 14.94 10.37
C GLY A 84 11.79 13.47 9.95
N ALA A 85 11.07 12.60 10.67
CA ALA A 85 10.92 11.20 10.29
C ALA A 85 10.10 11.02 9.02
N ARG A 86 9.07 11.86 8.81
CA ARG A 86 8.29 11.90 7.57
C ARG A 86 9.12 12.36 6.38
N ALA A 87 9.95 13.40 6.55
CA ALA A 87 10.84 13.90 5.51
C ALA A 87 11.87 12.84 5.09
N ASN A 88 12.51 12.19 6.07
CA ASN A 88 13.47 11.10 5.81
C ASN A 88 12.80 9.88 5.17
N LEU A 89 11.57 9.54 5.54
CA LEU A 89 10.80 8.49 4.88
C LEU A 89 10.54 8.84 3.40
N ALA A 90 10.08 10.06 3.11
CA ALA A 90 9.84 10.49 1.74
C ALA A 90 11.14 10.45 0.91
N LEU A 91 12.25 10.89 1.48
CA LEU A 91 13.57 10.82 0.86
C LEU A 91 13.99 9.37 0.59
N ALA A 92 13.83 8.47 1.57
CA ALA A 92 14.15 7.06 1.40
C ALA A 92 13.32 6.41 0.28
N LEU A 93 12.01 6.67 0.23
CA LEU A 93 11.15 6.12 -0.83
C LEU A 93 11.55 6.65 -2.22
N ALA A 94 11.96 7.92 -2.33
CA ALA A 94 12.41 8.51 -3.58
C ALA A 94 13.78 7.97 -4.04
N LEU A 95 14.75 7.87 -3.13
CA LEU A 95 16.09 7.36 -3.43
C LEU A 95 16.10 5.86 -3.72
N GLY A 96 15.26 5.10 -3.01
CA GLY A 96 15.33 3.66 -3.02
C GLY A 96 14.85 2.98 -4.30
N ARG A 97 14.12 3.68 -5.18
CA ARG A 97 13.58 3.15 -6.45
C ARG A 97 13.04 1.72 -6.30
N PHE A 98 12.25 1.51 -5.25
CA PHE A 98 11.75 0.20 -4.88
C PHE A 98 10.73 -0.31 -5.90
N ASP A 99 10.74 -1.61 -6.15
CA ASP A 99 9.67 -2.30 -6.89
C ASP A 99 8.47 -2.55 -5.98
N ILE A 100 8.75 -2.91 -4.72
CA ILE A 100 7.76 -3.21 -3.67
C ILE A 100 8.02 -2.35 -2.43
N VAL A 101 6.97 -1.77 -1.85
CA VAL A 101 6.94 -1.19 -0.50
C VAL A 101 5.91 -1.93 0.35
N HIS A 102 6.38 -2.69 1.33
CA HIS A 102 5.56 -3.50 2.22
C HIS A 102 5.47 -2.86 3.60
N GLY A 103 4.29 -2.35 3.97
CA GLY A 103 4.02 -1.77 5.28
C GLY A 103 3.37 -2.77 6.24
N PHE A 104 3.89 -2.86 7.45
CA PHE A 104 3.36 -3.74 8.50
C PHE A 104 2.53 -2.95 9.53
N GLU A 105 1.37 -3.47 9.90
CA GLU A 105 0.39 -2.84 10.81
C GLU A 105 0.02 -1.38 10.43
N PRO A 106 -0.43 -1.12 9.19
CA PRO A 106 -0.84 0.22 8.78
C PRO A 106 -2.13 0.70 9.44
N GLY A 107 -2.79 -0.17 10.22
CA GLY A 107 -3.88 0.16 11.14
C GLY A 107 -3.47 1.04 12.33
N LEU A 108 -2.23 1.51 12.38
CA LEU A 108 -1.64 2.41 13.37
C LEU A 108 -1.11 3.70 12.74
N PRO A 109 -1.15 4.85 13.46
CA PRO A 109 -0.60 6.13 12.98
C PRO A 109 0.93 6.09 12.96
N SER A 110 1.51 5.50 11.91
CA SER A 110 2.90 5.03 11.91
C SER A 110 3.63 5.31 10.59
N LEU A 111 4.92 4.96 10.56
CA LEU A 111 5.72 4.97 9.34
C LEU A 111 5.12 4.08 8.25
N SER A 112 4.60 2.89 8.61
CA SER A 112 3.98 1.96 7.67
C SER A 112 2.79 2.59 6.94
N TYR A 113 1.91 3.27 7.67
CA TYR A 113 0.79 4.01 7.07
C TYR A 113 1.26 5.08 6.08
N LEU A 114 2.24 5.90 6.47
CA LEU A 114 2.77 6.95 5.61
C LEU A 114 3.49 6.38 4.38
N ALA A 115 4.23 5.29 4.56
CA ALA A 115 4.97 4.65 3.49
C ALA A 115 4.03 4.12 2.41
N LEU A 116 2.96 3.40 2.80
CA LEU A 116 1.97 2.91 1.84
C LEU A 116 1.23 4.03 1.12
N ARG A 117 0.91 5.11 1.84
CA ARG A 117 0.22 6.26 1.24
C ARG A 117 1.11 7.00 0.23
N ASP A 118 2.40 7.15 0.54
CA ASP A 118 3.32 8.00 -0.21
C ASP A 118 4.21 7.25 -1.22
N ALA A 119 4.26 5.91 -1.17
CA ALA A 119 5.06 5.08 -2.06
C ALA A 119 4.68 5.24 -3.54
N GLN A 120 5.68 5.23 -4.42
CA GLN A 120 5.53 5.17 -5.87
C GLN A 120 5.80 3.75 -6.42
N ALA A 121 5.91 2.76 -5.55
CA ALA A 121 6.14 1.36 -5.87
C ALA A 121 4.82 0.57 -5.73
N MET A 122 4.80 -0.70 -6.14
CA MET A 122 3.72 -1.60 -5.73
C MET A 122 3.76 -1.77 -4.21
N THR A 123 2.61 -1.91 -3.59
CA THR A 123 2.44 -1.81 -2.14
C THR A 123 1.68 -2.99 -1.57
N VAL A 124 2.18 -3.47 -0.44
CA VAL A 124 1.59 -4.58 0.30
C VAL A 124 1.36 -4.14 1.74
N ALA A 125 0.21 -4.48 2.30
CA ALA A 125 -0.13 -4.19 3.69
C ALA A 125 -0.32 -5.49 4.46
N THR A 126 0.53 -5.75 5.46
CA THR A 126 0.35 -6.91 6.38
C THR A 126 -0.22 -6.47 7.72
N PHE A 127 -1.26 -7.17 8.15
CA PHE A 127 -1.85 -7.05 9.49
C PHE A 127 -1.48 -8.29 10.32
N LEU A 128 -0.85 -8.07 11.47
CA LEU A 128 -0.44 -9.18 12.35
C LEU A 128 -1.34 -9.32 13.58
N ASN A 129 -2.21 -8.34 13.83
CA ASN A 129 -3.00 -8.32 15.03
C ASN A 129 -4.38 -7.70 14.81
N ALA A 130 -5.43 -8.50 15.03
CA ALA A 130 -6.84 -8.11 14.99
C ALA A 130 -7.17 -6.88 15.85
N GLU A 131 -6.35 -6.60 16.85
CA GLU A 131 -6.49 -5.43 17.70
C GLU A 131 -5.95 -4.14 17.07
N ARG A 132 -4.88 -4.16 16.27
CA ARG A 132 -4.14 -2.94 15.89
C ARG A 132 -4.73 -2.23 14.65
N LEU A 133 -6.07 -2.12 14.60
CA LEU A 133 -6.84 -1.64 13.45
C LEU A 133 -7.52 -0.28 13.67
N GLY A 134 -7.01 0.59 14.55
CA GLY A 134 -7.69 1.82 14.95
C GLY A 134 -7.58 3.00 13.97
N TYR A 135 -6.60 2.97 13.06
CA TYR A 135 -6.17 4.08 12.21
C TYR A 135 -6.21 3.67 10.73
N PRO A 136 -6.38 4.60 9.78
CA PRO A 136 -6.83 5.98 9.98
C PRO A 136 -8.29 6.03 10.43
N PRO A 137 -8.68 6.97 11.33
CA PRO A 137 -10.01 7.01 11.93
C PRO A 137 -11.11 7.43 10.93
N GLY A 138 -10.79 8.32 10.00
CA GLY A 138 -11.74 8.83 9.01
C GLY A 138 -11.93 7.90 7.83
N ARG A 139 -13.17 7.77 7.32
CA ARG A 139 -13.51 6.96 6.14
C ARG A 139 -12.71 7.39 4.91
N ALA A 140 -12.71 8.68 4.57
CA ALA A 140 -11.96 9.21 3.44
C ALA A 140 -10.44 8.91 3.49
N GLN A 141 -9.85 8.89 4.70
CA GLN A 141 -8.44 8.53 4.86
C GLN A 141 -8.20 7.03 4.65
N ARG A 142 -9.14 6.17 5.06
CA ARG A 142 -9.08 4.73 4.78
C ARG A 142 -9.23 4.45 3.31
N ASP A 143 -10.21 5.06 2.65
CA ASP A 143 -10.47 4.87 1.23
C ASP A 143 -9.25 5.33 0.40
N ARG A 144 -8.63 6.45 0.79
CA ARG A 144 -7.36 6.90 0.20
C ARG A 144 -6.23 5.88 0.42
N LEU A 145 -6.09 5.32 1.62
CA LEU A 145 -5.06 4.30 1.87
C LEU A 145 -5.33 3.03 1.05
N LEU A 146 -6.57 2.56 0.99
CA LEU A 146 -6.99 1.37 0.24
C LEU A 146 -6.72 1.55 -1.26
N GLY A 147 -7.05 2.71 -1.83
CA GLY A 147 -6.74 2.98 -3.23
C GLY A 147 -5.24 3.02 -3.54
N ARG A 148 -4.39 3.12 -2.51
CA ARG A 148 -2.94 2.99 -2.64
C ARG A 148 -2.43 1.57 -2.47
N ILE A 149 -3.15 0.65 -1.81
CA ILE A 149 -2.70 -0.72 -1.52
C ILE A 149 -3.01 -1.66 -2.69
N ASP A 150 -2.05 -2.50 -3.09
CA ASP A 150 -2.24 -3.49 -4.18
C ASP A 150 -2.52 -4.90 -3.68
N ALA A 151 -2.07 -5.22 -2.46
CA ALA A 151 -2.33 -6.50 -1.83
C ALA A 151 -2.47 -6.36 -0.31
N LEU A 152 -3.45 -7.09 0.23
CA LEU A 152 -3.72 -7.20 1.65
C LEU A 152 -3.26 -8.58 2.13
N VAL A 153 -2.53 -8.59 3.23
CA VAL A 153 -1.98 -9.79 3.86
C VAL A 153 -2.36 -9.79 5.33
N ALA A 154 -2.67 -10.96 5.88
CA ALA A 154 -2.91 -11.15 7.31
C ALA A 154 -2.14 -12.37 7.82
N THR A 155 -1.81 -12.41 9.10
CA THR A 155 -1.08 -13.55 9.69
C THR A 155 -1.98 -14.68 10.19
N SER A 156 -3.30 -14.47 10.16
CA SER A 156 -4.31 -15.47 10.52
C SER A 156 -5.66 -15.09 9.94
N GLU A 157 -6.56 -16.07 9.82
CA GLU A 157 -7.96 -15.84 9.42
C GLU A 157 -8.67 -14.87 10.38
N GLU A 158 -8.47 -15.03 11.69
CA GLU A 158 -9.01 -14.10 12.71
C GLU A 158 -8.56 -12.64 12.47
N THR A 159 -7.30 -12.45 12.07
CA THR A 159 -6.78 -11.11 11.76
C THR A 159 -7.32 -10.60 10.42
N ALA A 160 -7.45 -11.47 9.42
CA ALA A 160 -8.03 -11.13 8.12
C ALA A 160 -9.48 -10.65 8.27
N GLU A 161 -10.31 -11.42 8.98
CA GLU A 161 -11.71 -11.07 9.26
C GLU A 161 -11.83 -9.74 10.01
N ALA A 162 -11.02 -9.56 11.06
CA ALA A 162 -11.01 -8.31 11.81
C ALA A 162 -10.56 -7.11 10.95
N ALA A 163 -9.54 -7.29 10.12
CA ALA A 163 -9.02 -6.26 9.22
C ALA A 163 -10.02 -5.92 8.10
N ALA A 164 -10.68 -6.92 7.51
CA ALA A 164 -11.65 -6.76 6.43
C ALA A 164 -12.84 -5.87 6.81
N ASN A 165 -13.26 -5.89 8.07
CA ASN A 165 -14.30 -4.99 8.60
C ASN A 165 -13.96 -3.50 8.44
N ARG A 166 -12.67 -3.16 8.37
CA ARG A 166 -12.19 -1.78 8.26
C ARG A 166 -11.53 -1.47 6.93
N PHE A 167 -10.85 -2.45 6.37
CA PHE A 167 -10.09 -2.41 5.14
C PHE A 167 -10.62 -3.52 4.23
N PRO A 168 -11.77 -3.31 3.57
CA PRO A 168 -12.39 -4.32 2.73
C PRO A 168 -11.46 -4.72 1.58
N GLY A 169 -11.40 -6.02 1.29
CA GLY A 169 -10.62 -6.59 0.20
C GLY A 169 -10.31 -8.06 0.45
N HIS A 170 -9.66 -8.69 -0.53
CA HIS A 170 -9.22 -10.08 -0.42
C HIS A 170 -7.87 -10.15 0.31
N TYR A 171 -7.81 -10.93 1.39
CA TYR A 171 -6.60 -11.13 2.18
C TYR A 171 -5.91 -12.43 1.79
N ARG A 172 -4.59 -12.37 1.58
CA ARG A 172 -3.75 -13.56 1.61
C ARG A 172 -3.34 -13.83 3.05
N VAL A 173 -3.63 -15.01 3.57
CA VAL A 173 -3.24 -15.41 4.92
C VAL A 173 -1.89 -16.12 4.84
N VAL A 174 -0.90 -15.61 5.57
CA VAL A 174 0.46 -16.16 5.66
C VAL A 174 0.80 -16.47 7.12
N SER A 175 1.73 -17.37 7.39
CA SER A 175 2.16 -17.59 8.77
C SER A 175 2.92 -16.39 9.37
N GLU A 176 2.95 -16.28 10.70
CA GLU A 176 3.84 -15.35 11.39
C GLU A 176 5.33 -15.69 11.18
N GLY A 177 5.64 -16.94 10.81
CA GLY A 177 7.00 -17.41 10.54
C GLY A 177 7.81 -17.68 11.81
N ILE A 178 8.71 -18.65 11.79
CA ILE A 178 9.74 -18.87 12.81
C ILE A 178 11.09 -19.21 12.16
N GLU A 179 12.16 -19.18 12.96
CA GLU A 179 13.47 -19.73 12.57
C GLU A 179 13.58 -21.19 13.07
N PRO A 180 13.37 -22.21 12.20
CA PRO A 180 13.34 -23.60 12.63
C PRO A 180 14.70 -24.10 13.15
N LYS A 181 15.80 -23.45 12.79
CA LYS A 181 17.13 -23.80 13.33
C LYS A 181 17.27 -23.36 14.78
N LEU A 182 16.57 -22.29 15.17
CA LEU A 182 16.58 -21.75 16.52
C LEU A 182 15.62 -22.52 17.44
N PHE A 183 14.44 -22.88 16.95
CA PHE A 183 13.41 -23.59 17.72
C PHE A 183 13.42 -25.08 17.42
N ARG A 184 14.33 -25.80 18.06
CA ARG A 184 14.44 -27.26 17.97
C ARG A 184 14.16 -27.92 19.31
N PRO A 185 13.61 -29.15 19.31
CA PRO A 185 13.46 -29.91 20.55
C PRO A 185 14.80 -30.14 21.25
N GLY A 186 14.85 -29.81 22.54
CA GLY A 186 15.96 -30.13 23.43
C GLY A 186 15.61 -31.29 24.36
N HIS A 187 16.44 -31.49 25.40
CA HIS A 187 16.13 -32.43 26.47
C HIS A 187 14.96 -31.90 27.31
N LYS A 188 13.84 -32.63 27.30
CA LYS A 188 12.60 -32.23 27.97
C LYS A 188 12.68 -32.46 29.47
N ARG A 189 12.34 -31.44 30.24
CA ARG A 189 12.18 -31.48 31.69
C ARG A 189 10.70 -31.50 32.05
N ASP A 190 10.36 -31.89 33.27
CA ASP A 190 9.01 -31.75 33.83
C ASP A 190 8.71 -30.28 34.14
N LEU A 191 8.65 -29.48 33.07
CA LEU A 191 8.52 -28.04 33.08
C LEU A 191 7.30 -27.63 32.26
N ILE A 192 6.42 -26.88 32.91
CA ILE A 192 5.32 -26.15 32.29
C ILE A 192 5.77 -24.72 32.05
N VAL A 193 5.59 -24.20 30.84
CA VAL A 193 5.75 -22.77 30.55
C VAL A 193 4.39 -22.18 30.21
N LEU A 194 3.96 -21.18 30.97
CA LEU A 194 2.75 -20.42 30.71
C LEU A 194 3.13 -19.03 30.19
N GLU A 195 2.65 -18.65 29.00
CA GLU A 195 2.73 -17.25 28.57
C GLU A 195 1.81 -16.42 29.48
N TRP A 196 2.40 -15.50 30.24
CA TRP A 196 1.69 -14.79 31.28
C TRP A 196 1.16 -13.43 30.80
N ARG A 197 -0.11 -13.16 31.15
CA ARG A 197 -0.77 -11.88 30.99
C ARG A 197 -1.39 -11.42 32.33
N PRO A 198 -1.24 -10.15 32.73
CA PRO A 198 -1.79 -9.65 34.00
C PRO A 198 -3.30 -9.83 34.17
N ASN A 199 -4.04 -9.81 33.06
CA ASN A 199 -5.50 -9.82 33.05
C ASN A 199 -6.10 -11.24 32.94
N GLU A 200 -5.29 -12.28 32.78
CA GLU A 200 -5.75 -13.66 32.56
C GLU A 200 -5.66 -14.49 33.84
N ARG A 201 -6.33 -14.03 34.90
CA ARG A 201 -6.23 -14.64 36.24
C ARG A 201 -6.83 -16.04 36.30
N SER A 202 -7.93 -16.30 35.58
CA SER A 202 -8.59 -17.61 35.58
C SER A 202 -7.71 -18.69 34.95
N LEU A 203 -7.04 -18.38 33.83
CA LEU A 203 -6.06 -19.26 33.20
C LEU A 203 -4.93 -19.63 34.17
N LEU A 204 -4.32 -18.63 34.80
CA LEU A 204 -3.23 -18.84 35.75
C LEU A 204 -3.68 -19.67 36.98
N ARG A 205 -4.89 -19.43 37.50
CA ARG A 205 -5.44 -20.20 38.63
C ARG A 205 -5.68 -21.66 38.24
N GLY A 206 -6.19 -21.92 37.03
CA GLY A 206 -6.38 -23.28 36.54
C GLY A 206 -5.06 -24.06 36.51
N VAL A 207 -3.99 -23.44 36.00
CA VAL A 207 -2.67 -24.07 35.94
C VAL A 207 -2.04 -24.21 37.34
N PHE A 208 -2.24 -23.27 38.26
CA PHE A 208 -1.79 -23.45 39.65
C PHE A 208 -2.47 -24.64 40.34
N ARG A 209 -3.78 -24.83 40.14
CA ARG A 209 -4.50 -25.99 40.71
C ARG A 209 -3.93 -27.30 40.18
N ALA A 210 -3.67 -27.39 38.88
CA ALA A 210 -3.02 -28.56 38.30
C ALA A 210 -1.61 -28.79 38.88
N LEU A 211 -0.83 -27.72 39.08
CA LEU A 211 0.54 -27.82 39.61
C LEU A 211 0.58 -28.31 41.07
N GLU A 212 -0.45 -28.02 41.87
CA GLU A 212 -0.58 -28.51 43.25
C GLU A 212 -0.64 -30.04 43.31
N GLU A 213 -1.21 -30.68 42.29
CA GLU A 213 -1.36 -32.14 42.18
C GLU A 213 -0.13 -32.83 41.53
N LEU A 214 0.82 -32.06 40.99
CA LEU A 214 1.95 -32.55 40.21
C LEU A 214 3.30 -32.28 40.91
N PRO A 215 3.71 -32.98 41.98
CA PRO A 215 4.81 -32.56 42.87
C PRO A 215 6.17 -32.35 42.19
N ASP A 216 6.48 -33.12 41.15
CA ASP A 216 7.78 -33.10 40.46
C ASP A 216 7.88 -32.04 39.36
N TRP A 217 6.77 -31.37 39.04
CA TRP A 217 6.71 -30.41 37.95
C TRP A 217 7.09 -28.98 38.38
N GLU A 218 7.76 -28.24 37.52
CA GLU A 218 8.02 -26.81 37.69
C GLU A 218 7.12 -25.97 36.78
N LEU A 219 6.85 -24.72 37.16
CA LEU A 219 6.11 -23.76 36.34
C LEU A 219 6.93 -22.49 36.11
N LEU A 220 7.13 -22.15 34.83
CA LEU A 220 7.69 -20.89 34.39
C LEU A 220 6.58 -19.96 33.87
N LEU A 221 6.44 -18.81 34.50
CA LEU A 221 5.61 -17.72 33.98
C LEU A 221 6.46 -16.88 33.02
N LEU A 222 6.21 -17.07 31.72
CA LEU A 222 6.91 -16.40 30.63
C LEU A 222 6.27 -15.04 30.33
N ARG A 223 7.05 -13.96 30.44
CA ARG A 223 6.64 -12.62 30.03
C ARG A 223 7.26 -12.26 28.69
N THR A 224 6.41 -12.09 27.70
CA THR A 224 6.79 -11.69 26.33
C THR A 224 6.69 -10.17 26.12
N LYS A 225 6.09 -9.44 27.07
CA LYS A 225 5.98 -7.97 27.08
C LYS A 225 6.75 -7.34 28.25
N PRO A 226 7.06 -6.03 28.20
CA PRO A 226 7.64 -5.29 29.33
C PRO A 226 6.81 -5.45 30.62
N LEU A 227 7.46 -5.20 31.77
CA LEU A 227 6.86 -5.37 33.09
C LEU A 227 5.59 -4.51 33.25
N ALA A 228 4.42 -5.16 33.25
CA ALA A 228 3.12 -4.53 33.53
C ALA A 228 2.56 -4.92 34.92
N GLY A 229 3.24 -5.81 35.64
CA GLY A 229 2.82 -6.29 36.95
C GLY A 229 3.64 -7.49 37.41
N ARG A 230 3.39 -7.94 38.65
CA ARG A 230 3.97 -9.17 39.20
C ARG A 230 2.86 -10.22 39.38
N PRO A 231 3.05 -11.47 38.94
CA PRO A 231 2.10 -12.53 39.24
C PRO A 231 2.06 -12.78 40.75
N THR A 232 0.86 -12.99 41.28
CA THR A 232 0.69 -13.45 42.67
C THR A 232 0.88 -14.95 42.69
N ILE A 233 1.93 -15.43 43.37
CA ILE A 233 2.27 -16.85 43.50
C ILE A 233 1.79 -17.36 44.87
N PRO A 234 0.97 -18.42 44.93
CA PRO A 234 0.56 -19.05 46.19
C PRO A 234 1.75 -19.49 47.04
N ARG A 235 1.63 -19.43 48.38
CA ARG A 235 2.74 -19.78 49.29
C ARG A 235 3.24 -21.21 49.10
N ALA A 236 2.33 -22.15 48.85
CA ALA A 236 2.65 -23.56 48.62
C ALA A 236 3.49 -23.82 47.35
N LEU A 237 3.44 -22.92 46.36
CA LEU A 237 4.08 -23.10 45.06
C LEU A 237 5.35 -22.24 44.86
N ARG A 238 5.79 -21.48 45.88
CA ARG A 238 6.86 -20.47 45.73
C ARG A 238 8.19 -21.04 45.25
N ASP A 239 8.52 -22.26 45.64
CA ASP A 239 9.80 -22.88 45.31
C ASP A 239 9.81 -23.49 43.90
N ARG A 240 8.62 -23.73 43.32
CA ARG A 240 8.40 -24.40 42.03
C ARG A 240 7.95 -23.47 40.91
N VAL A 241 7.56 -22.23 41.24
CA VAL A 241 7.11 -21.23 40.26
C VAL A 241 8.19 -20.16 40.06
N ARG A 242 8.66 -20.01 38.83
CA ARG A 242 9.64 -18.99 38.42
C ARG A 242 9.02 -18.03 37.42
N VAL A 243 9.50 -16.78 37.40
CA VAL A 243 9.08 -15.78 36.42
C VAL A 243 10.27 -15.39 35.56
N ARG A 244 10.15 -15.49 34.25
CA ARG A 244 11.18 -15.06 33.30
C ARG A 244 10.61 -14.11 32.27
N THR A 245 11.44 -13.17 31.82
CA THR A 245 11.12 -12.28 30.71
C THR A 245 11.98 -12.66 29.53
N ALA A 246 11.35 -13.06 28.43
CA ALA A 246 12.01 -13.31 27.15
C ALA A 246 11.16 -12.65 26.06
N ARG A 247 11.66 -11.56 25.50
CA ARG A 247 10.92 -10.68 24.59
C ARG A 247 11.23 -10.90 23.13
N ASP A 248 12.29 -11.64 22.82
CA ASP A 248 12.70 -12.04 21.47
C ASP A 248 12.87 -13.56 21.39
N GLY A 249 12.87 -14.08 20.16
CA GLY A 249 12.95 -15.52 19.91
C GLY A 249 14.23 -16.15 20.46
N ALA A 250 15.36 -15.44 20.38
CA ALA A 250 16.64 -15.92 20.92
C ALA A 250 16.58 -16.17 22.43
N ALA A 251 15.90 -15.31 23.19
CA ALA A 251 15.71 -15.51 24.63
C ALA A 251 14.65 -16.58 24.95
N ARG A 252 13.69 -16.84 24.04
CA ARG A 252 12.62 -17.84 24.23
C ARG A 252 13.09 -19.26 23.88
N ALA A 253 13.92 -19.41 22.86
CA ALA A 253 14.37 -20.69 22.32
C ALA A 253 14.93 -21.68 23.37
N PRO A 254 15.91 -21.33 24.23
CA PRO A 254 16.43 -22.27 25.23
C PRO A 254 15.37 -22.66 26.26
N LEU A 255 14.46 -21.75 26.61
CA LEU A 255 13.36 -22.05 27.54
C LEU A 255 12.41 -23.09 26.93
N LEU A 256 11.99 -22.87 25.68
CA LEU A 256 11.05 -23.75 24.98
C LEU A 256 11.67 -25.10 24.62
N ALA A 257 12.98 -25.15 24.36
CA ALA A 257 13.70 -26.39 24.08
C ALA A 257 13.57 -27.39 25.24
N GLU A 258 13.68 -26.94 26.49
CA GLU A 258 13.54 -27.77 27.71
C GLU A 258 12.09 -28.01 28.15
N THR A 259 11.13 -27.27 27.59
CA THR A 259 9.73 -27.27 28.03
C THR A 259 8.97 -28.49 27.53
N SER A 260 8.31 -29.22 28.43
CA SER A 260 7.41 -30.33 28.08
C SER A 260 6.01 -29.86 27.71
N ILE A 261 5.45 -28.92 28.47
CA ILE A 261 4.08 -28.43 28.29
C ILE A 261 4.09 -26.91 28.15
N PHE A 262 3.50 -26.40 27.07
CA PHE A 262 3.35 -24.96 26.85
C PHE A 262 1.88 -24.54 26.94
N VAL A 263 1.59 -23.54 27.75
CA VAL A 263 0.25 -22.95 27.92
C VAL A 263 0.25 -21.55 27.29
N PRO A 264 -0.39 -21.36 26.12
CA PRO A 264 -0.50 -20.04 25.51
C PRO A 264 -1.40 -19.13 26.34
N ALA A 265 -1.11 -17.83 26.33
CA ALA A 265 -2.04 -16.82 26.82
C ALA A 265 -3.22 -16.68 25.86
N LEU A 266 -4.38 -16.30 26.39
CA LEU A 266 -5.60 -16.08 25.59
C LEU A 266 -5.41 -14.91 24.60
N ALA A 267 -4.82 -13.82 25.08
CA ALA A 267 -4.33 -12.70 24.27
C ALA A 267 -2.80 -12.74 24.15
N GLY A 268 -2.27 -13.96 23.96
CA GLY A 268 -0.88 -14.27 23.74
C GLY A 268 -0.36 -13.79 22.39
N LEU A 269 0.94 -14.01 22.15
CA LEU A 269 1.50 -13.83 20.81
C LEU A 269 1.37 -15.16 20.05
N ALA A 270 0.75 -15.15 18.87
CA ALA A 270 0.56 -16.37 18.08
C ALA A 270 1.90 -17.06 17.74
N ARG A 271 2.94 -16.28 17.41
CA ARG A 271 4.31 -16.77 17.22
C ARG A 271 4.81 -17.64 18.36
N VAL A 272 4.54 -17.28 19.61
CA VAL A 272 5.13 -17.99 20.76
C VAL A 272 4.54 -19.39 20.89
N ARG A 273 3.27 -19.57 20.50
CA ARG A 273 2.67 -20.91 20.34
C ARG A 273 3.38 -21.70 19.22
N LEU A 274 3.63 -21.07 18.08
CA LEU A 274 4.33 -21.70 16.95
C LEU A 274 5.77 -22.10 17.31
N GLU A 275 6.49 -21.25 18.03
CA GLU A 275 7.83 -21.52 18.56
C GLU A 275 7.84 -22.69 19.54
N ALA A 276 6.85 -22.76 20.43
CA ALA A 276 6.70 -23.85 21.38
C ALA A 276 6.41 -25.18 20.67
N SER A 277 5.51 -25.16 19.68
CA SER A 277 5.21 -26.29 18.80
C SER A 277 6.47 -26.80 18.09
N ALA A 278 7.23 -25.93 17.43
CA ALA A 278 8.47 -26.30 16.74
C ALA A 278 9.55 -26.83 17.69
N SER A 279 9.59 -26.30 18.92
CA SER A 279 10.46 -26.81 19.99
C SER A 279 9.97 -28.15 20.56
N GLY A 280 8.89 -28.74 20.05
CA GLY A 280 8.36 -30.04 20.51
C GLY A 280 7.68 -29.98 21.88
N CYS A 281 7.04 -28.85 22.21
CA CYS A 281 6.20 -28.76 23.42
C CYS A 281 4.80 -29.32 23.12
N ALA A 282 4.20 -30.01 24.08
CA ALA A 282 2.76 -30.26 24.03
C ALA A 282 2.01 -28.98 24.37
N VAL A 283 1.21 -28.47 23.43
CA VAL A 283 0.45 -27.22 23.64
C VAL A 283 -0.85 -27.49 24.39
N ALA A 284 -1.02 -26.91 25.58
CA ALA A 284 -2.22 -27.01 26.40
C ALA A 284 -3.19 -25.85 26.08
N SER A 285 -4.06 -26.06 25.10
CA SER A 285 -5.02 -25.10 24.58
C SER A 285 -6.24 -25.86 24.02
N PRO A 286 -7.06 -26.47 24.88
CA PRO A 286 -8.17 -27.30 24.44
C PRO A 286 -9.29 -26.45 23.81
N PRO A 287 -10.19 -27.05 23.02
CA PRO A 287 -11.40 -26.36 22.55
C PRO A 287 -12.18 -25.74 23.71
N GLY A 288 -12.72 -24.54 23.51
CA GLY A 288 -13.48 -23.79 24.54
C GLY A 288 -12.62 -23.06 25.58
N VAL A 289 -11.29 -23.13 25.52
CA VAL A 289 -10.40 -22.46 26.51
C VAL A 289 -10.57 -20.93 26.56
N ARG A 290 -11.03 -20.30 25.48
CA ARG A 290 -11.34 -18.85 25.47
C ARG A 290 -12.55 -18.53 26.36
N ASP A 291 -13.54 -19.42 26.42
CA ASP A 291 -14.76 -19.25 27.21
C ASP A 291 -14.60 -19.77 28.64
N GLN A 292 -13.86 -20.87 28.81
CA GLN A 292 -13.56 -21.49 30.10
C GLN A 292 -12.04 -21.73 30.26
N PRO A 293 -11.28 -20.72 30.72
CA PRO A 293 -9.81 -20.78 30.81
C PRO A 293 -9.26 -21.89 31.72
N GLU A 294 -10.06 -22.35 32.69
CA GLU A 294 -9.70 -23.44 33.60
C GLU A 294 -9.45 -24.78 32.87
N LEU A 295 -10.01 -24.97 31.68
CA LEU A 295 -9.78 -26.16 30.85
C LEU A 295 -8.31 -26.35 30.50
N ALA A 296 -7.53 -25.26 30.40
CA ALA A 296 -6.09 -25.37 30.20
C ALA A 296 -5.39 -26.07 31.37
N GLY A 297 -5.84 -25.83 32.61
CA GLY A 297 -5.31 -26.51 33.80
C GLY A 297 -5.59 -28.00 33.79
N ALA A 298 -6.83 -28.40 33.45
CA ALA A 298 -7.19 -29.81 33.31
C ALA A 298 -6.37 -30.51 32.20
N GLU A 299 -6.14 -29.83 31.07
CA GLU A 299 -5.29 -30.36 30.02
C GLU A 299 -3.81 -30.45 30.41
N VAL A 300 -3.30 -29.49 31.20
CA VAL A 300 -1.95 -29.56 31.79
C VAL A 300 -1.82 -30.79 32.68
N ALA A 301 -2.78 -31.05 33.57
CA ALA A 301 -2.77 -32.23 34.45
C ALA A 301 -2.71 -33.52 33.62
N ARG A 302 -3.61 -33.67 32.65
CA ARG A 302 -3.64 -34.82 31.74
C ARG A 302 -2.33 -35.01 30.97
N LEU A 303 -1.76 -33.91 30.44
CA LEU A 303 -0.49 -33.97 29.72
C LEU A 303 0.68 -34.32 30.63
N ALA A 304 0.66 -33.95 31.90
CA ALA A 304 1.70 -34.29 32.85
C ALA A 304 1.65 -35.78 33.25
N GLU A 305 0.44 -36.30 33.50
CA GLU A 305 0.18 -37.68 33.94
C GLU A 305 0.31 -38.74 32.84
N ASP A 306 0.05 -38.38 31.57
CA ASP A 306 0.10 -39.31 30.42
C ASP A 306 1.22 -38.92 29.44
N PRO A 307 2.44 -39.48 29.59
CA PRO A 307 3.57 -39.22 28.71
C PRO A 307 3.33 -39.59 27.25
N GLU A 308 2.54 -40.63 26.98
CA GLU A 308 2.25 -41.05 25.60
C GLU A 308 1.32 -40.05 24.90
N PHE A 309 0.26 -39.61 25.60
CA PHE A 309 -0.61 -38.56 25.10
C PHE A 309 0.15 -37.24 24.90
N ARG A 310 1.05 -36.90 25.82
CA ARG A 310 1.94 -35.75 25.69
C ARG A 310 2.82 -35.83 24.45
N ALA A 311 3.45 -36.99 24.21
CA ALA A 311 4.29 -37.22 23.04
C ALA A 311 3.50 -37.07 21.74
N ARG A 312 2.35 -37.75 21.61
CA ARG A 312 1.47 -37.64 20.42
C ARG A 312 1.03 -36.20 20.18
N LYS A 313 0.71 -35.45 21.24
CA LYS A 313 0.29 -34.06 21.12
C LYS A 313 1.44 -33.14 20.70
N ALA A 314 2.64 -33.35 21.24
CA ALA A 314 3.84 -32.60 20.86
C ALA A 314 4.25 -32.88 19.40
N GLU A 315 4.17 -34.13 18.96
CA GLU A 315 4.43 -34.53 17.57
C GLU A 315 3.45 -33.86 16.61
N ARG A 316 2.15 -33.90 16.92
CA ARG A 316 1.13 -33.21 16.11
C ARG A 316 1.37 -31.70 16.06
N ALA A 317 1.62 -31.08 17.22
CA ALA A 317 1.88 -29.64 17.29
C ALA A 317 3.11 -29.25 16.45
N ARG A 318 4.16 -30.08 16.48
CA ARG A 318 5.36 -29.89 15.67
C ARG A 318 5.08 -30.05 14.18
N ALA A 319 4.34 -31.09 13.78
CA ALA A 319 3.93 -31.28 12.39
C ALA A 319 3.10 -30.09 11.87
N ASP A 320 2.19 -29.55 12.69
CA ASP A 320 1.42 -28.34 12.35
C ASP A 320 2.35 -27.12 12.16
N ALA A 321 3.50 -27.06 12.84
CA ALA A 321 4.48 -25.98 12.72
C ALA A 321 5.43 -26.12 11.51
N GLU A 322 5.47 -27.30 10.89
CA GLU A 322 6.23 -27.51 9.65
C GLU A 322 5.63 -26.68 8.52
N GLY A 323 6.48 -26.13 7.64
CA GLY A 323 6.04 -25.22 6.58
C GLY A 323 5.64 -23.81 7.04
N GLN A 324 5.85 -23.47 8.32
CA GLN A 324 5.59 -22.13 8.87
C GLN A 324 6.88 -21.39 9.23
N SER A 325 7.97 -21.63 8.48
CA SER A 325 9.24 -20.92 8.68
C SER A 325 9.22 -19.54 8.03
N PHE A 326 10.18 -18.68 8.40
CA PHE A 326 10.40 -17.43 7.67
C PHE A 326 10.69 -17.66 6.18
N ALA A 327 11.33 -18.78 5.83
CA ALA A 327 11.62 -19.14 4.45
C ALA A 327 10.34 -19.48 3.67
N ASP A 328 9.37 -20.14 4.32
CA ASP A 328 8.05 -20.41 3.73
C ASP A 328 7.27 -19.12 3.50
N VAL A 329 7.22 -18.27 4.52
CA VAL A 329 6.57 -16.95 4.43
C VAL A 329 7.21 -16.08 3.34
N ALA A 330 8.54 -16.08 3.23
CA ALA A 330 9.26 -15.32 2.21
C ALA A 330 8.96 -15.84 0.79
N ARG A 331 8.77 -17.15 0.60
CA ARG A 331 8.36 -17.72 -0.70
C ARG A 331 6.96 -17.28 -1.10
N GLU A 332 6.00 -17.34 -0.18
CA GLU A 332 4.62 -16.86 -0.44
C GLU A 332 4.58 -15.37 -0.76
N LEU A 333 5.42 -14.58 -0.09
CA LEU A 333 5.58 -13.15 -0.35
C LEU A 333 6.31 -12.88 -1.67
N ASP A 334 7.34 -13.65 -2.05
CA ASP A 334 8.00 -13.51 -3.35
C ASP A 334 7.02 -13.78 -4.50
N GLU A 335 6.23 -14.84 -4.43
CA GLU A 335 5.17 -15.12 -5.41
C GLU A 335 4.18 -13.96 -5.53
N LEU A 336 3.75 -13.40 -4.40
CA LEU A 336 2.90 -12.21 -4.38
C LEU A 336 3.60 -11.03 -5.08
N TYR A 337 4.84 -10.73 -4.71
CA TYR A 337 5.59 -9.59 -5.23
C TYR A 337 5.86 -9.69 -6.73
N ARG A 338 6.15 -10.90 -7.24
CA ARG A 338 6.30 -11.15 -8.67
C ARG A 338 4.98 -10.89 -9.41
N SER A 339 3.87 -11.42 -8.89
CA SER A 339 2.55 -11.20 -9.50
C SER A 339 2.14 -9.71 -9.52
N LEU A 340 2.56 -8.93 -8.52
CA LEU A 340 2.33 -7.48 -8.50
C LEU A 340 3.25 -6.74 -9.48
N SER A 341 4.49 -7.21 -9.63
CA SER A 341 5.46 -6.60 -10.54
C SER A 341 5.04 -6.76 -12.02
N GLU A 342 4.34 -7.85 -12.35
CA GLU A 342 3.75 -8.06 -13.68
C GLU A 342 2.66 -7.04 -14.04
N ARG A 343 1.99 -6.45 -13.04
CA ARG A 343 0.97 -5.40 -13.26
C ARG A 343 1.58 -4.04 -13.63
N ARG A 344 2.88 -3.86 -13.44
CA ARG A 344 3.59 -2.64 -13.77
C ARG A 344 3.99 -2.70 -15.24
N GLN A 345 3.56 -1.73 -16.05
CA GLN A 345 3.94 -1.71 -17.46
C GLN A 345 5.46 -1.66 -17.59
N ALA A 346 6.04 -2.41 -18.52
CA ALA A 346 7.49 -2.43 -18.72
C ALA A 346 8.00 -1.02 -19.09
N PRO A 347 9.15 -0.57 -18.54
CA PRO A 347 9.76 0.68 -18.98
C PRO A 347 10.11 0.58 -20.47
N PRO A 348 9.90 1.64 -21.27
CA PRO A 348 10.21 1.62 -22.69
C PRO A 348 11.72 1.42 -22.94
N ARG A 349 12.06 0.77 -24.07
CA ARG A 349 13.43 0.62 -24.56
C ARG A 349 14.05 1.99 -24.88
N SER A 350 15.38 2.08 -24.81
CA SER A 350 16.16 3.33 -24.91
C SER A 350 16.16 4.00 -26.29
N ASP A 351 15.68 3.33 -27.33
CA ASP A 351 15.69 3.87 -28.69
C ASP A 351 14.38 4.63 -28.91
N ASP A 352 14.44 5.96 -28.87
CA ASP A 352 13.31 6.84 -29.21
C ASP A 352 13.24 6.96 -30.75
N PRO A 353 12.27 6.30 -31.41
CA PRO A 353 12.17 6.32 -32.87
C PRO A 353 11.82 7.71 -33.43
N LEU A 354 11.40 8.65 -32.57
CA LEU A 354 11.03 10.01 -32.95
C LEU A 354 12.10 11.04 -32.54
N ALA A 355 13.31 10.59 -32.19
CA ALA A 355 14.39 11.47 -31.72
C ALA A 355 14.76 12.60 -32.70
N ASP A 356 14.61 12.37 -34.01
CA ASP A 356 14.92 13.34 -35.07
C ASP A 356 13.75 14.30 -35.38
N ARG A 357 12.54 14.02 -34.90
CA ARG A 357 11.37 14.89 -35.11
C ARG A 357 11.51 16.20 -34.29
N PRO A 358 10.98 17.33 -34.77
CA PRO A 358 11.01 18.58 -34.02
C PRO A 358 10.18 18.48 -32.72
N TRP A 359 10.43 19.38 -31.77
CA TRP A 359 9.61 19.48 -30.56
C TRP A 359 8.35 20.29 -30.84
N VAL A 360 7.22 19.85 -30.29
CA VAL A 360 5.94 20.57 -30.31
C VAL A 360 5.40 20.73 -28.90
N LEU A 361 4.61 21.77 -28.69
CA LEU A 361 3.80 21.95 -27.49
C LEU A 361 2.38 21.50 -27.80
N CYS A 362 1.86 20.59 -26.97
CA CYS A 362 0.53 20.03 -27.15
C CYS A 362 -0.31 20.20 -25.88
N ASP A 363 -1.53 20.70 -26.02
CA ASP A 363 -2.50 20.78 -24.92
C ASP A 363 -3.60 19.74 -25.18
N LEU A 364 -3.75 18.77 -24.27
CA LEU A 364 -4.51 17.54 -24.48
C LEU A 364 -5.95 17.58 -23.99
N HIS A 365 -6.38 18.70 -23.43
CA HIS A 365 -7.72 18.81 -22.85
C HIS A 365 -8.20 20.26 -22.93
N MET A 366 -9.17 20.54 -23.80
CA MET A 366 -9.84 21.85 -23.88
C MET A 366 -11.19 21.76 -24.59
N HIS A 367 -12.00 22.79 -24.39
CA HIS A 367 -13.38 22.85 -24.85
C HIS A 367 -13.63 24.05 -25.76
N THR A 368 -14.63 23.96 -26.63
CA THR A 368 -15.14 25.02 -27.51
C THR A 368 -16.59 25.37 -27.17
N SER A 369 -17.18 26.33 -27.87
CA SER A 369 -18.59 26.72 -27.76
C SER A 369 -19.60 25.60 -28.05
N TRP A 370 -19.14 24.44 -28.56
CA TRP A 370 -19.97 23.24 -28.69
C TRP A 370 -20.24 22.56 -27.35
N SER A 371 -19.38 22.77 -26.36
CA SER A 371 -19.65 22.39 -24.97
C SER A 371 -20.57 23.41 -24.31
N ASN A 372 -21.63 22.93 -23.65
CA ASN A 372 -22.66 23.76 -23.01
C ASN A 372 -22.13 24.78 -21.99
N ASP A 373 -20.91 24.60 -21.51
CA ASP A 373 -20.30 25.40 -20.46
C ASP A 373 -19.00 26.11 -20.90
N CYS A 374 -18.74 26.15 -22.20
CA CYS A 374 -17.65 26.91 -22.82
C CYS A 374 -18.23 27.87 -23.88
N ALA A 375 -17.56 29.01 -24.08
CA ALA A 375 -17.97 30.06 -25.01
C ALA A 375 -16.83 30.44 -25.98
N VAL A 376 -15.87 29.52 -26.17
CA VAL A 376 -14.71 29.74 -27.02
C VAL A 376 -15.05 29.30 -28.44
N ASP A 377 -15.08 30.26 -29.37
CA ASP A 377 -15.28 29.96 -30.78
C ASP A 377 -14.09 29.15 -31.35
N PRO A 378 -14.33 28.11 -32.17
CA PRO A 378 -13.28 27.31 -32.79
C PRO A 378 -12.23 28.13 -33.57
N ALA A 379 -12.62 29.18 -34.26
CA ALA A 379 -11.68 30.03 -35.01
C ALA A 379 -10.78 30.84 -34.06
N ASP A 380 -11.37 31.40 -33.01
CA ASP A 380 -10.63 32.12 -31.96
C ASP A 380 -9.65 31.19 -31.23
N LEU A 381 -10.05 29.93 -30.99
CA LEU A 381 -9.19 28.91 -30.39
C LEU A 381 -7.93 28.66 -31.22
N ILE A 382 -8.08 28.44 -32.53
CA ILE A 382 -6.95 28.20 -33.44
C ILE A 382 -6.01 29.40 -33.46
N MET A 383 -6.55 30.61 -33.67
CA MET A 383 -5.76 31.84 -33.68
C MET A 383 -4.97 32.01 -32.38
N HIS A 384 -5.61 31.74 -31.23
CA HIS A 384 -4.96 31.84 -29.94
C HIS A 384 -3.88 30.77 -29.75
N ALA A 385 -4.17 29.51 -30.09
CA ALA A 385 -3.23 28.40 -29.98
C ALA A 385 -1.95 28.64 -30.79
N VAL A 386 -2.09 29.10 -32.04
CA VAL A 386 -0.96 29.49 -32.89
C VAL A 386 -0.20 30.67 -32.28
N ALA A 387 -0.89 31.71 -31.82
CA ALA A 387 -0.26 32.89 -31.24
C ALA A 387 0.59 32.60 -30.00
N ILE A 388 0.21 31.60 -29.19
CA ILE A 388 0.97 31.19 -28.00
C ILE A 388 1.99 30.07 -28.27
N GLY A 389 2.10 29.62 -29.53
CA GLY A 389 3.08 28.65 -29.99
C GLY A 389 2.76 27.19 -29.66
N LEU A 390 1.47 26.82 -29.58
CA LEU A 390 1.07 25.41 -29.58
C LEU A 390 1.25 24.84 -30.99
N GLY A 391 1.82 23.64 -31.07
CA GLY A 391 1.95 22.88 -32.32
C GLY A 391 0.86 21.81 -32.47
N ALA A 392 0.17 21.47 -31.40
CA ALA A 392 -0.98 20.57 -31.43
C ALA A 392 -2.00 20.90 -30.32
N ILE A 393 -3.28 20.64 -30.56
CA ILE A 393 -4.36 20.75 -29.56
C ILE A 393 -5.33 19.57 -29.67
N ALA A 394 -5.83 19.06 -28.55
CA ALA A 394 -6.97 18.13 -28.53
C ALA A 394 -8.24 18.86 -28.12
N VAL A 395 -9.24 18.87 -29.00
CA VAL A 395 -10.55 19.47 -28.73
C VAL A 395 -11.45 18.38 -28.17
N THR A 396 -11.86 18.49 -26.91
CA THR A 396 -12.46 17.41 -26.11
C THR A 396 -13.83 17.80 -25.61
N ASP A 397 -14.69 18.33 -26.48
CA ASP A 397 -16.00 18.84 -26.10
C ASP A 397 -16.88 17.77 -25.42
N HIS A 398 -17.71 18.22 -24.47
CA HIS A 398 -18.49 17.34 -23.61
C HIS A 398 -19.62 16.64 -24.36
N ASN A 399 -19.46 15.33 -24.60
CA ASN A 399 -20.44 14.46 -25.25
C ASN A 399 -20.89 14.95 -26.64
N VAL A 400 -20.02 15.68 -27.34
CA VAL A 400 -20.28 16.26 -28.66
C VAL A 400 -18.99 16.26 -29.46
N PHE A 401 -19.04 15.74 -30.69
CA PHE A 401 -17.84 15.66 -31.55
C PHE A 401 -17.75 16.79 -32.60
N GLY A 402 -18.84 17.54 -32.79
CA GLY A 402 -18.93 18.61 -33.82
C GLY A 402 -17.86 19.69 -33.71
N GLY A 403 -17.50 20.12 -32.49
CA GLY A 403 -16.48 21.14 -32.26
C GLY A 403 -15.08 20.71 -32.68
N ALA A 404 -14.75 19.42 -32.51
CA ALA A 404 -13.49 18.86 -32.99
C ALA A 404 -13.42 18.86 -34.53
N LEU A 405 -14.51 18.47 -35.21
CA LEU A 405 -14.59 18.49 -36.68
C LEU A 405 -14.49 19.90 -37.26
N GLU A 406 -15.20 20.86 -36.67
CA GLU A 406 -15.14 22.26 -37.09
C GLU A 406 -13.74 22.84 -36.90
N THR A 407 -13.14 22.64 -35.73
CA THR A 407 -11.78 23.12 -35.44
C THR A 407 -10.76 22.50 -36.40
N MET A 408 -10.87 21.20 -36.69
CA MET A 408 -9.99 20.53 -37.64
C MET A 408 -10.14 21.09 -39.07
N ALA A 409 -11.37 21.36 -39.51
CA ALA A 409 -11.62 21.96 -40.82
C ALA A 409 -11.05 23.38 -40.94
N LEU A 410 -11.21 24.20 -39.90
CA LEU A 410 -10.68 25.56 -39.85
C LEU A 410 -9.16 25.62 -39.71
N ALA A 411 -8.54 24.62 -39.08
CA ALA A 411 -7.09 24.56 -38.89
C ALA A 411 -6.31 24.12 -40.13
N ALA A 412 -6.98 23.75 -41.23
CA ALA A 412 -6.33 23.20 -42.44
C ALA A 412 -5.25 24.13 -43.05
N ASP A 413 -5.41 25.45 -42.90
CA ASP A 413 -4.47 26.47 -43.40
C ASP A 413 -3.47 26.95 -42.32
N HIS A 414 -3.42 26.30 -41.16
CA HIS A 414 -2.56 26.66 -40.04
C HIS A 414 -1.53 25.55 -39.75
N ASP A 415 -0.33 25.94 -39.30
CA ASP A 415 0.69 25.00 -38.80
C ASP A 415 0.35 24.55 -37.37
N LEU A 416 -0.82 23.92 -37.21
CA LEU A 416 -1.38 23.45 -35.95
C LEU A 416 -2.09 22.11 -36.16
N VAL A 417 -1.63 21.06 -35.46
CA VAL A 417 -2.30 19.76 -35.50
C VAL A 417 -3.50 19.75 -34.56
N VAL A 418 -4.70 19.52 -35.09
CA VAL A 418 -5.90 19.30 -34.27
C VAL A 418 -6.11 17.80 -34.09
N ILE A 419 -6.09 17.34 -32.84
CA ILE A 419 -6.44 15.96 -32.46
C ILE A 419 -7.96 15.93 -32.26
N PRO A 420 -8.71 15.21 -33.11
CA PRO A 420 -10.15 15.12 -32.95
C PRO A 420 -10.46 14.25 -31.73
N ALA A 421 -11.19 14.81 -30.77
CA ALA A 421 -11.46 14.14 -29.50
C ALA A 421 -12.85 14.50 -28.94
N GLU A 422 -13.24 13.79 -27.87
CA GLU A 422 -14.50 14.00 -27.17
C GLU A 422 -14.33 13.61 -25.70
N GLU A 423 -14.81 14.43 -24.75
CA GLU A 423 -14.90 14.05 -23.34
C GLU A 423 -16.30 13.46 -23.05
N VAL A 424 -16.33 12.13 -22.91
CA VAL A 424 -17.57 11.37 -22.75
C VAL A 424 -17.87 11.20 -21.27
N LYS A 425 -19.09 11.57 -20.88
CA LYS A 425 -19.58 11.37 -19.52
C LYS A 425 -20.20 9.98 -19.38
N THR A 426 -19.57 9.12 -18.60
CA THR A 426 -20.01 7.73 -18.38
C THR A 426 -21.17 7.64 -17.40
N GLU A 427 -21.87 6.51 -17.38
CA GLU A 427 -22.92 6.19 -16.42
C GLU A 427 -22.36 6.02 -14.99
N GLY A 428 -22.20 7.14 -14.29
CA GLY A 428 -21.87 7.19 -12.86
C GLY A 428 -20.40 6.91 -12.51
N GLN A 429 -19.53 6.69 -13.49
CA GLN A 429 -18.11 6.34 -13.27
C GLN A 429 -17.13 7.42 -13.74
N GLY A 430 -17.60 8.66 -13.93
CA GLY A 430 -16.77 9.80 -14.32
C GLY A 430 -16.68 10.01 -15.82
N GLU A 431 -15.60 10.61 -16.28
CA GLU A 431 -15.39 11.00 -17.68
C GLU A 431 -14.21 10.25 -18.30
N VAL A 432 -14.29 10.02 -19.61
CA VAL A 432 -13.24 9.40 -20.42
C VAL A 432 -13.11 10.21 -21.70
N ILE A 433 -11.88 10.56 -22.07
CA ILE A 433 -11.59 11.23 -23.33
C ILE A 433 -11.19 10.18 -24.37
N GLY A 434 -11.86 10.19 -25.51
CA GLY A 434 -11.40 9.49 -26.70
C GLY A 434 -10.58 10.44 -27.57
N LEU A 435 -9.32 10.13 -27.84
CA LEU A 435 -8.49 10.87 -28.80
C LEU A 435 -8.46 10.16 -30.16
N PHE A 436 -8.26 10.92 -31.23
CA PHE A 436 -8.20 10.41 -32.61
C PHE A 436 -9.50 9.72 -33.06
N LEU A 437 -10.64 10.27 -32.63
CA LEU A 437 -11.96 9.77 -32.99
C LEU A 437 -12.32 10.14 -34.45
N ARG A 438 -13.24 9.37 -35.02
CA ARG A 438 -13.81 9.58 -36.36
C ARG A 438 -15.29 9.96 -36.31
N GLU A 439 -15.99 9.53 -35.28
CA GLU A 439 -17.40 9.80 -35.05
C GLU A 439 -17.71 9.95 -33.55
N GLU A 440 -18.84 10.61 -33.26
CA GLU A 440 -19.31 10.88 -31.90
C GLU A 440 -19.56 9.57 -31.12
N ILE A 441 -19.18 9.56 -29.84
CA ILE A 441 -19.43 8.43 -28.95
C ILE A 441 -20.84 8.55 -28.36
N PRO A 442 -21.65 7.48 -28.36
CA PRO A 442 -22.97 7.52 -27.76
C PRO A 442 -22.95 7.91 -26.28
N ARG A 443 -23.87 8.80 -25.88
CA ARG A 443 -24.00 9.25 -24.50
C ARG A 443 -24.57 8.17 -23.58
N GLY A 444 -24.19 8.23 -22.30
CA GLY A 444 -24.78 7.39 -21.25
C GLY A 444 -24.27 5.94 -21.26
N LEU A 445 -23.19 5.65 -21.97
CA LEU A 445 -22.50 4.37 -21.91
C LEU A 445 -21.82 4.16 -20.55
N SER A 446 -21.64 2.89 -20.18
CA SER A 446 -20.80 2.53 -19.05
C SER A 446 -19.32 2.90 -19.32
N PHE A 447 -18.47 2.93 -18.29
CA PHE A 447 -17.03 3.16 -18.47
C PHE A 447 -16.41 2.15 -19.46
N VAL A 448 -16.79 0.87 -19.34
CA VAL A 448 -16.25 -0.21 -20.17
C VAL A 448 -16.71 -0.08 -21.61
N ASP A 449 -17.98 0.22 -21.84
CA ASP A 449 -18.54 0.37 -23.19
C ASP A 449 -18.01 1.63 -23.88
N THR A 450 -17.76 2.71 -23.11
CA THR A 450 -17.12 3.93 -23.62
C THR A 450 -15.70 3.63 -24.10
N VAL A 451 -14.91 2.93 -23.29
CA VAL A 451 -13.55 2.47 -23.65
C VAL A 451 -13.58 1.61 -24.90
N ALA A 452 -14.54 0.68 -25.00
CA ALA A 452 -14.68 -0.19 -26.17
C ALA A 452 -15.02 0.60 -27.43
N ALA A 453 -15.95 1.56 -27.35
CA ALA A 453 -16.35 2.41 -28.46
C ALA A 453 -15.18 3.28 -28.98
N ILE A 454 -14.34 3.83 -28.08
CA ILE A 454 -13.13 4.56 -28.45
C ILE A 454 -12.17 3.64 -29.22
N LYS A 455 -11.92 2.43 -28.69
CA LYS A 455 -10.99 1.47 -29.29
C LYS A 455 -11.48 0.93 -30.64
N GLU A 456 -12.78 0.77 -30.83
CA GLU A 456 -13.36 0.33 -32.11
C GLU A 456 -13.04 1.29 -33.27
N GLN A 457 -12.91 2.59 -32.96
CA GLN A 457 -12.51 3.61 -33.93
C GLN A 457 -10.99 3.66 -34.17
N GLY A 458 -10.19 2.90 -33.41
CA GLY A 458 -8.72 3.03 -33.37
C GLY A 458 -8.25 4.26 -32.59
N GLY A 459 -9.12 4.85 -31.77
CA GLY A 459 -8.81 5.97 -30.91
C GLY A 459 -8.03 5.55 -29.66
N LEU A 460 -7.52 6.53 -28.94
CA LEU A 460 -6.77 6.34 -27.70
C LEU A 460 -7.62 6.72 -26.50
N VAL A 461 -7.56 5.90 -25.45
CA VAL A 461 -8.27 6.12 -24.19
C VAL A 461 -7.43 7.01 -23.27
N TYR A 462 -7.90 8.24 -23.08
CA TYR A 462 -7.32 9.22 -22.17
C TYR A 462 -8.22 9.37 -20.94
N LEU A 463 -7.68 9.13 -19.75
CA LEU A 463 -8.42 9.31 -18.50
C LEU A 463 -8.16 10.71 -17.91
N PRO A 464 -9.11 11.65 -18.02
CA PRO A 464 -8.96 13.00 -17.49
C PRO A 464 -9.14 13.03 -15.97
N HIS A 465 -8.47 14.00 -15.33
CA HIS A 465 -8.59 14.39 -13.91
C HIS A 465 -9.01 13.26 -12.91
N PRO A 466 -8.32 12.09 -12.89
CA PRO A 466 -8.83 10.83 -12.32
C PRO A 466 -9.02 10.81 -10.78
N PHE A 467 -8.55 11.85 -10.09
CA PHE A 467 -8.67 12.00 -8.64
C PHE A 467 -9.41 13.27 -8.22
N ASP A 468 -10.04 13.99 -9.16
CA ASP A 468 -10.87 15.14 -8.84
C ASP A 468 -12.20 14.70 -8.20
N ARG A 469 -12.22 14.71 -6.88
CA ARG A 469 -13.39 14.31 -6.09
C ARG A 469 -14.52 15.35 -6.10
N MET A 470 -14.35 16.45 -6.84
CA MET A 470 -15.45 17.39 -7.12
C MET A 470 -16.37 16.86 -8.23
N HIS A 471 -15.90 15.88 -9.00
CA HIS A 471 -16.65 15.20 -10.06
C HIS A 471 -16.83 13.71 -9.70
N SER A 472 -17.67 13.01 -10.48
CA SER A 472 -17.74 11.55 -10.41
C SER A 472 -16.41 10.99 -10.92
N ILE A 473 -15.80 10.07 -10.16
CA ILE A 473 -14.57 9.38 -10.56
C ILE A 473 -14.76 7.87 -10.44
N PRO A 474 -14.05 7.04 -11.23
CA PRO A 474 -14.02 5.61 -11.00
C PRO A 474 -13.54 5.31 -9.58
N ASP A 475 -14.15 4.33 -8.92
CA ASP A 475 -13.60 3.84 -7.66
C ASP A 475 -12.23 3.18 -7.88
N ALA A 476 -11.42 3.08 -6.83
CA ALA A 476 -10.05 2.59 -6.95
C ALA A 476 -9.94 1.14 -7.47
N ALA A 477 -10.92 0.28 -7.19
CA ALA A 477 -10.91 -1.11 -7.65
C ALA A 477 -11.25 -1.19 -9.15
N THR A 478 -12.21 -0.39 -9.60
CA THR A 478 -12.55 -0.22 -11.01
C THR A 478 -11.36 0.34 -11.79
N LEU A 479 -10.72 1.41 -11.27
CA LEU A 479 -9.54 1.99 -11.91
C LEU A 479 -8.40 0.97 -12.05
N GLN A 480 -8.10 0.22 -10.98
CA GLN A 480 -7.06 -0.81 -11.01
C GLN A 480 -7.36 -1.94 -12.01
N ARG A 481 -8.63 -2.34 -12.14
CA ARG A 481 -9.05 -3.41 -13.06
C ARG A 481 -8.88 -3.01 -14.53
N HIS A 482 -9.15 -1.74 -14.86
CA HIS A 482 -9.10 -1.21 -16.23
C HIS A 482 -7.81 -0.46 -16.56
N LEU A 483 -6.78 -0.54 -15.71
CA LEU A 483 -5.45 0.00 -16.02
C LEU A 483 -4.90 -0.47 -17.38
N PRO A 484 -5.07 -1.74 -17.81
CA PRO A 484 -4.61 -2.18 -19.14
C PRO A 484 -5.36 -1.53 -20.30
N ASP A 485 -6.54 -0.95 -20.03
CA ASP A 485 -7.40 -0.37 -21.05
C ASP A 485 -7.18 1.14 -21.24
N ILE A 486 -6.44 1.78 -20.35
CA ILE A 486 -6.14 3.21 -20.37
C ILE A 486 -4.80 3.43 -21.06
N ASP A 487 -4.81 4.15 -22.18
CA ASP A 487 -3.59 4.47 -22.94
C ASP A 487 -2.83 5.65 -22.33
N ILE A 488 -3.56 6.67 -21.85
CA ILE A 488 -3.00 7.92 -21.32
C ILE A 488 -3.71 8.32 -20.02
N PHE A 489 -2.93 8.73 -19.03
CA PHE A 489 -3.40 9.13 -17.71
C PHE A 489 -3.08 10.59 -17.43
N GLU A 490 -4.07 11.44 -17.21
CA GLU A 490 -3.85 12.87 -16.94
C GLU A 490 -3.19 13.08 -15.57
N VAL A 491 -1.96 13.59 -15.56
CA VAL A 491 -1.20 13.88 -14.33
C VAL A 491 -1.14 15.36 -13.99
N TYR A 492 -1.59 16.22 -14.92
CA TYR A 492 -1.73 17.64 -14.67
C TYR A 492 -2.92 18.21 -15.45
N ASN A 493 -3.92 18.63 -14.68
CA ASN A 493 -5.03 19.45 -15.14
C ASN A 493 -4.90 20.83 -14.47
N ALA A 494 -4.91 21.89 -15.29
CA ALA A 494 -4.66 23.26 -14.82
C ALA A 494 -5.87 23.91 -14.11
N ARG A 495 -7.05 23.30 -14.22
CA ARG A 495 -8.33 23.83 -13.71
C ARG A 495 -8.76 23.22 -12.37
N LEU A 496 -8.03 22.23 -11.85
CA LEU A 496 -8.35 21.63 -10.56
C LEU A 496 -8.30 22.65 -9.42
N LEU A 497 -9.29 22.58 -8.53
CA LEU A 497 -9.35 23.46 -7.34
C LEU A 497 -8.21 23.19 -6.34
N PHE A 498 -7.74 21.94 -6.27
CA PHE A 498 -6.69 21.53 -5.33
C PHE A 498 -5.56 20.80 -6.06
N ASP A 499 -4.37 21.39 -6.05
CA ASP A 499 -3.14 20.79 -6.63
C ASP A 499 -2.81 19.40 -6.07
N ALA A 500 -3.28 19.07 -4.87
CA ALA A 500 -3.11 17.76 -4.27
C ALA A 500 -3.68 16.61 -5.12
N TYR A 501 -4.64 16.87 -6.00
CA TYR A 501 -5.17 15.88 -6.95
C TYR A 501 -4.17 15.59 -8.07
N ASN A 502 -3.50 16.60 -8.63
CA ASN A 502 -2.41 16.42 -9.59
C ASN A 502 -1.24 15.62 -8.97
N ASP A 503 -0.91 15.87 -7.70
CA ASP A 503 0.11 15.09 -6.98
C ASP A 503 -0.30 13.63 -6.73
N GLU A 504 -1.60 13.37 -6.54
CA GLU A 504 -2.16 12.01 -6.41
C GLU A 504 -2.11 11.28 -7.76
N ALA A 505 -2.49 11.97 -8.85
CA ALA A 505 -2.43 11.47 -10.22
C ALA A 505 -1.00 11.10 -10.64
N LEU A 506 -0.05 12.02 -10.46
CA LEU A 506 1.36 11.77 -10.78
C LEU A 506 1.94 10.58 -10.01
N ARG A 507 1.60 10.44 -8.72
CA ARG A 507 2.05 9.30 -7.91
C ARG A 507 1.41 7.98 -8.30
N PHE A 508 0.19 8.00 -8.81
CA PHE A 508 -0.51 6.81 -9.31
C PHE A 508 0.06 6.39 -10.66
N ALA A 509 0.21 7.32 -11.61
CA ALA A 509 0.80 7.05 -12.92
C ALA A 509 2.23 6.49 -12.80
N ARG A 510 3.08 7.07 -11.94
CA ARG A 510 4.43 6.55 -11.67
C ARG A 510 4.44 5.13 -11.11
N LYS A 511 3.45 4.82 -10.25
CA LYS A 511 3.34 3.53 -9.58
C LYS A 511 3.09 2.40 -10.57
N TYR A 512 2.14 2.58 -11.48
CA TYR A 512 1.79 1.57 -12.49
C TYR A 512 2.55 1.74 -13.81
N ASN A 513 3.44 2.73 -13.88
CA ASN A 513 4.21 3.10 -15.08
C ASN A 513 3.31 3.46 -16.28
N LEU A 514 2.27 4.26 -16.04
CA LEU A 514 1.33 4.70 -17.06
C LEU A 514 1.92 5.85 -17.90
N THR A 515 1.55 5.91 -19.18
CA THR A 515 1.81 7.06 -20.05
C THR A 515 1.09 8.29 -19.50
N MET A 516 1.81 9.40 -19.36
CA MET A 516 1.30 10.59 -18.68
C MET A 516 0.87 11.66 -19.68
N GLY A 517 -0.34 12.19 -19.50
CA GLY A 517 -0.88 13.33 -20.22
C GLY A 517 -1.03 14.58 -19.35
N ALA A 518 -1.20 15.74 -19.98
CA ALA A 518 -1.53 16.98 -19.30
C ALA A 518 -2.35 17.90 -20.23
N GLY A 519 -3.29 18.63 -19.65
CA GLY A 519 -4.12 19.56 -20.39
C GLY A 519 -4.58 20.74 -19.55
N SER A 520 -5.07 21.77 -20.22
CA SER A 520 -5.54 23.00 -19.58
C SER A 520 -6.96 22.89 -19.03
N ASP A 521 -7.77 22.00 -19.59
CA ASP A 521 -9.23 21.94 -19.38
C ASP A 521 -9.86 23.34 -19.59
N ALA A 522 -9.39 24.02 -20.65
CA ALA A 522 -9.74 25.39 -20.93
C ALA A 522 -11.19 25.51 -21.41
N HIS A 523 -11.92 26.45 -20.80
CA HIS A 523 -13.26 26.87 -21.23
C HIS A 523 -13.33 28.36 -21.58
N VAL A 524 -12.15 29.02 -21.58
CA VAL A 524 -11.93 30.41 -21.96
C VAL A 524 -10.54 30.48 -22.60
N LEU A 525 -10.35 31.37 -23.57
CA LEU A 525 -9.08 31.50 -24.30
C LEU A 525 -7.87 31.66 -23.38
N GLN A 526 -8.00 32.44 -22.30
CA GLN A 526 -6.92 32.69 -21.34
C GLN A 526 -6.48 31.45 -20.55
N GLY A 527 -7.27 30.37 -20.60
CA GLY A 527 -6.93 29.08 -20.02
C GLY A 527 -6.10 28.19 -20.94
N VAL A 528 -6.14 28.41 -22.26
CA VAL A 528 -5.49 27.54 -23.25
C VAL A 528 -3.97 27.55 -23.04
N GLY A 529 -3.36 26.36 -23.05
CA GLY A 529 -1.92 26.17 -22.85
C GLY A 529 -1.42 26.39 -21.41
N THR A 530 -2.33 26.52 -20.43
CA THR A 530 -1.95 26.57 -19.00
C THR A 530 -1.49 25.21 -18.46
N GLY A 531 -1.97 24.12 -19.06
CA GLY A 531 -1.42 22.77 -18.96
C GLY A 531 -1.10 22.26 -20.35
N ALA A 532 0.11 21.75 -20.56
CA ALA A 532 0.54 21.22 -21.84
C ALA A 532 1.62 20.16 -21.66
N VAL A 533 1.90 19.42 -22.72
CA VAL A 533 3.06 18.53 -22.83
C VAL A 533 4.00 19.05 -23.91
N ARG A 534 5.30 18.97 -23.65
CA ARG A 534 6.33 19.12 -24.68
C ARG A 534 6.74 17.73 -25.13
N MET A 535 6.53 17.44 -26.40
CA MET A 535 6.74 16.12 -27.00
C MET A 535 7.32 16.27 -28.41
N ARG A 536 7.77 15.15 -29.01
CA ARG A 536 8.19 15.12 -30.42
C ARG A 536 6.96 15.25 -31.32
N ALA A 537 7.12 15.92 -32.47
CA ALA A 537 6.10 15.92 -33.51
C ALA A 537 5.78 14.48 -33.92
N PHE A 538 4.52 14.24 -34.24
CA PHE A 538 3.95 12.91 -34.43
C PHE A 538 2.96 12.92 -35.59
N GLU A 539 2.78 11.77 -36.21
CA GLU A 539 1.76 11.51 -37.22
C GLU A 539 0.85 10.36 -36.75
N GLY A 540 -0.40 10.69 -36.44
CA GLY A 540 -1.41 9.72 -36.01
C GLY A 540 -1.24 9.21 -34.55
N PRO A 541 -2.12 8.30 -34.12
CA PRO A 541 -2.22 7.86 -32.72
C PRO A 541 -1.01 7.05 -32.23
N GLU A 542 -0.37 6.25 -33.11
CA GLU A 542 0.76 5.40 -32.72
C GLU A 542 2.02 6.22 -32.39
N GLU A 543 2.42 7.13 -33.30
CA GLU A 543 3.54 8.05 -33.04
C GLU A 543 3.24 8.98 -31.86
N PHE A 544 1.99 9.40 -31.69
CA PHE A 544 1.56 10.21 -30.56
C PHE A 544 1.85 9.53 -29.21
N LEU A 545 1.44 8.26 -29.06
CA LEU A 545 1.75 7.48 -27.85
C LEU A 545 3.25 7.29 -27.65
N LEU A 546 4.00 7.00 -28.72
CA LEU A 546 5.46 6.87 -28.64
C LEU A 546 6.11 8.16 -28.12
N SER A 547 5.68 9.30 -28.67
CA SER A 547 6.17 10.63 -28.31
C SER A 547 5.81 11.02 -26.86
N LEU A 548 4.61 10.63 -26.39
CA LEU A 548 4.19 10.88 -25.00
C LEU A 548 5.05 10.16 -23.95
N ARG A 549 5.68 9.03 -24.28
CA ARG A 549 6.51 8.26 -23.33
C ARG A 549 7.68 9.05 -22.76
N SER A 550 8.23 10.01 -23.53
CA SER A 550 9.34 10.88 -23.13
C SER A 550 8.92 12.34 -22.95
N ALA A 551 7.61 12.63 -23.02
CA ALA A 551 7.09 13.98 -22.97
C ALA A 551 7.28 14.64 -21.59
N GLN A 552 7.46 15.96 -21.62
CA GLN A 552 7.62 16.77 -20.42
C GLN A 552 6.34 17.55 -20.16
N VAL A 553 5.75 17.35 -18.97
CA VAL A 553 4.59 18.15 -18.54
C VAL A 553 5.03 19.58 -18.24
N LEU A 554 4.40 20.54 -18.93
CA LEU A 554 4.57 21.97 -18.74
C LEU A 554 3.38 22.54 -17.97
N ARG A 555 3.69 23.30 -16.92
CA ARG A 555 2.70 23.95 -16.05
C ARG A 555 2.86 25.46 -16.15
N ARG A 556 1.82 26.15 -16.63
CA ARG A 556 1.73 27.62 -16.68
C ARG A 556 0.49 28.06 -15.89
N PRO A 557 0.45 27.81 -14.58
CA PRO A 557 -0.77 27.98 -13.79
C PRO A 557 -1.27 29.42 -13.84
N ARG A 558 -2.59 29.56 -13.99
CA ARG A 558 -3.32 30.81 -13.85
C ARG A 558 -4.27 30.69 -12.66
N SER A 559 -4.67 31.82 -12.08
CA SER A 559 -5.64 31.81 -10.98
C SER A 559 -6.96 31.18 -11.44
N LEU A 560 -7.42 30.13 -10.76
CA LEU A 560 -8.69 29.48 -11.07
C LEU A 560 -9.86 30.46 -10.92
N LEU A 561 -9.84 31.30 -9.88
CA LEU A 561 -10.84 32.36 -9.67
C LEU A 561 -10.87 33.34 -10.86
N TYR A 562 -9.70 33.68 -11.39
CA TYR A 562 -9.60 34.54 -12.57
C TYR A 562 -10.23 33.86 -13.80
N LEU A 563 -9.87 32.62 -14.09
CA LEU A 563 -10.44 31.87 -15.23
C LEU A 563 -11.96 31.65 -15.08
N GLN A 564 -12.44 31.31 -13.88
CA GLN A 564 -13.87 31.16 -13.60
C GLN A 564 -14.64 32.47 -13.74
N SER A 565 -14.06 33.59 -13.31
CA SER A 565 -14.70 34.91 -13.47
C SER A 565 -14.88 35.28 -14.94
N LEU A 566 -13.89 34.98 -15.78
CA LEU A 566 -13.97 35.19 -17.23
C LEU A 566 -15.04 34.29 -17.87
N LYS A 567 -15.12 33.03 -17.46
CA LYS A 567 -16.16 32.09 -17.93
C LYS A 567 -17.56 32.63 -17.63
N TRP A 568 -17.80 33.08 -16.41
CA TRP A 568 -19.09 33.64 -16.01
C TRP A 568 -19.44 34.90 -16.80
N MET A 569 -18.46 35.78 -17.03
CA MET A 569 -18.66 36.97 -17.86
C MET A 569 -18.98 36.63 -19.32
N ALA A 570 -18.31 35.63 -19.91
CA ALA A 570 -18.58 35.17 -21.27
C ALA A 570 -20.01 34.61 -21.41
N GLN A 571 -20.40 33.71 -20.50
CA GLN A 571 -21.76 33.13 -20.48
C GLN A 571 -22.85 34.18 -20.24
N ALA A 572 -22.59 35.19 -19.40
CA ALA A 572 -23.53 36.28 -19.19
C ALA A 572 -23.70 37.16 -20.45
N LYS A 573 -22.63 37.36 -21.21
CA LYS A 573 -22.65 38.15 -22.46
C LYS A 573 -23.42 37.45 -23.57
N GLU A 574 -23.35 36.12 -23.66
CA GLU A 574 -24.15 35.33 -24.61
C GLU A 574 -25.64 35.31 -24.28
N ARG A 575 -26.02 35.25 -22.99
CA ARG A 575 -27.44 35.31 -22.58
C ARG A 575 -28.12 36.66 -22.83
N VAL A 576 -27.35 37.71 -23.10
CA VAL A 576 -27.83 39.08 -23.33
C VAL A 576 -27.84 39.45 -24.83
N ARG A 577 -27.24 38.61 -25.68
CA ARG A 577 -27.40 38.67 -27.15
C ARG A 577 -28.58 37.83 -27.58
#